data_AF-A0A4S8MP08-F1
#
_entry.id   AF-A0A4S8MP08-F1
#
_cell.length_a   1.000
_cell.length_b   1.000
_cell.length_c   1.000
_cell.angle_alpha   90.00
_cell.angle_beta   90.00
_cell.angle_gamma   90.00
#
_symmetry.space_group_name_H-M   'P 1'
#
loop_
_entity.id
_entity.type
_entity.pdbx_description
1 polymer ?
#
loop_
_entity_poly.entity_id
_entity_poly.type
_entity_poly.pdbx_seq_one_letter_code
_entity_poly.pdbx_strand_id
1 'polypeptide(L)'
;PAPPPCPGLCIPWSVGPICTTYPFAIHDPLATTCVGFELRYCNMRRNVIYVASYDCAGVAYSSGIPCSRCSGLESKVQKVVEHAMKPAEKIRPHHECSVKQLLDTITHFEKKMNAERFKHRNTKLTLKRAQKCVAKYKAIISFVGKHQIPGLQRIFVTAFSNCWSNNKILKHCKLATEGKYHPKNYTQDDKDLAVYVYE
;
A
#
# COMPACT_ATOMS: atom_id res chain seq x y z
N PRO A 1 23.26 34.32 -51.22
CA PRO A 1 22.13 33.88 -50.36
C PRO A 1 22.64 33.51 -48.97
N ALA A 2 21.99 34.03 -47.91
CA ALA A 2 22.29 33.58 -46.55
C ALA A 2 21.92 32.09 -46.41
N PRO A 3 22.73 31.27 -45.73
CA PRO A 3 22.41 29.87 -45.55
C PRO A 3 21.16 29.70 -44.66
N PRO A 4 20.32 28.70 -44.90
CA PRO A 4 19.06 28.54 -44.18
C PRO A 4 19.30 28.21 -42.69
N PRO A 5 18.38 28.57 -41.78
CA PRO A 5 18.51 28.24 -40.37
C PRO A 5 18.38 26.73 -40.12
N CYS A 6 19.16 26.19 -39.19
CA CYS A 6 19.11 24.77 -38.83
C CYS A 6 17.75 24.42 -38.17
N PRO A 7 16.96 23.49 -38.74
CA PRO A 7 15.65 23.14 -38.19
C PRO A 7 15.74 22.30 -36.89
N GLY A 8 16.93 21.79 -36.56
CA GLY A 8 17.10 20.79 -35.49
C GLY A 8 16.66 19.39 -35.95
N LEU A 9 16.75 18.42 -35.05
CA LEU A 9 16.35 17.03 -35.31
C LEU A 9 14.87 16.84 -34.97
N CYS A 10 14.11 16.29 -35.91
CA CYS A 10 12.69 15.94 -35.75
C CYS A 10 12.58 14.47 -35.38
N ILE A 11 11.98 14.16 -34.23
CA ILE A 11 11.86 12.79 -33.72
C ILE A 11 10.41 12.47 -33.38
N PRO A 12 9.85 11.36 -33.90
CA PRO A 12 8.57 10.83 -33.42
C PRO A 12 8.65 10.39 -31.96
N TRP A 13 7.71 10.86 -31.14
CA TRP A 13 7.62 10.48 -29.75
C TRP A 13 6.75 9.22 -29.61
N SER A 14 7.34 8.07 -29.29
CA SER A 14 6.66 6.77 -29.32
C SER A 14 6.03 6.34 -27.99
N VAL A 15 6.30 7.02 -26.88
CA VAL A 15 5.88 6.62 -25.52
C VAL A 15 4.37 6.84 -25.28
N GLY A 16 3.75 7.75 -26.02
CA GLY A 16 2.35 8.14 -25.89
C GLY A 16 2.16 9.62 -26.22
N PRO A 17 1.05 10.27 -25.80
CA PRO A 17 0.87 11.69 -26.02
C PRO A 17 1.97 12.52 -25.34
N ILE A 18 2.68 13.37 -26.08
CA ILE A 18 3.78 14.20 -25.55
C ILE A 18 3.34 14.99 -24.30
N CYS A 19 2.13 15.57 -24.32
CA CYS A 19 1.62 16.40 -23.23
C CYS A 19 1.54 15.67 -21.87
N THR A 20 1.43 14.34 -21.87
CA THR A 20 1.34 13.55 -20.62
C THR A 20 2.58 12.72 -20.36
N THR A 21 3.28 12.27 -21.41
CA THR A 21 4.38 11.31 -21.30
C THR A 21 5.76 11.93 -21.43
N TYR A 22 5.88 13.14 -21.99
CA TYR A 22 7.17 13.81 -22.08
C TYR A 22 7.53 14.44 -20.72
N PRO A 23 8.71 14.14 -20.15
CA PRO A 23 9.10 14.62 -18.82
C PRO A 23 9.70 16.03 -18.89
N PHE A 24 8.91 17.05 -19.19
CA PHE A 24 9.41 18.43 -19.45
C PHE A 24 10.40 18.98 -18.41
N ALA A 25 10.23 18.62 -17.14
CA ALA A 25 11.07 19.10 -16.05
C ALA A 25 12.54 18.65 -16.12
N ILE A 26 12.90 17.65 -16.92
CA ILE A 26 14.32 17.27 -17.12
C ILE A 26 15.13 18.32 -17.89
N HIS A 27 14.46 19.33 -18.46
CA HIS A 27 15.11 20.48 -19.10
C HIS A 27 15.36 21.63 -18.13
N ASP A 28 14.87 21.55 -16.89
CA ASP A 28 15.13 22.53 -15.85
C ASP A 28 16.64 22.54 -15.53
N PRO A 29 17.31 23.71 -15.45
CA PRO A 29 18.71 23.80 -15.00
C PRO A 29 18.99 23.16 -13.64
N LEU A 30 17.97 22.99 -12.79
CA LEU A 30 18.04 22.34 -11.49
C LEU A 30 17.85 20.82 -11.54
N ALA A 31 17.47 20.26 -12.69
CA ALA A 31 17.32 18.82 -12.86
C ALA A 31 18.68 18.13 -12.71
N THR A 32 18.68 16.96 -12.07
CA THR A 32 19.89 16.13 -11.93
C THR A 32 20.23 15.42 -13.24
N THR A 33 19.22 15.13 -14.05
CA THR A 33 19.39 14.54 -15.38
C THR A 33 19.63 15.63 -16.43
N CYS A 34 20.84 15.69 -16.97
CA CYS A 34 21.14 16.55 -18.12
C CYS A 34 20.79 15.83 -19.43
N VAL A 35 19.79 16.35 -20.15
CA VAL A 35 19.36 15.84 -21.47
C VAL A 35 20.40 16.01 -22.57
N GLY A 36 21.26 17.03 -22.44
CA GLY A 36 22.30 17.36 -23.42
C GLY A 36 21.77 17.86 -24.77
N PHE A 37 20.53 18.35 -24.83
CA PHE A 37 19.93 19.03 -25.99
C PHE A 37 18.87 20.04 -25.54
N GLU A 38 18.61 21.03 -26.38
CA GLU A 38 17.52 21.99 -26.22
C GLU A 38 16.24 21.45 -26.89
N LEU A 39 15.13 21.40 -26.15
CA LEU A 39 13.81 21.15 -26.73
C LEU A 39 13.25 22.45 -27.31
N ARG A 40 13.18 22.56 -28.64
CA ARG A 40 12.72 23.79 -29.31
C ARG A 40 11.20 23.90 -29.37
N TYR A 41 10.54 22.85 -29.86
CA TYR A 41 9.08 22.81 -29.90
C TYR A 41 8.56 21.38 -30.00
N CYS A 42 7.30 21.21 -29.57
CA CYS A 42 6.57 19.95 -29.64
C CYS A 42 5.35 20.12 -30.55
N ASN A 43 5.20 19.25 -31.55
CA ASN A 43 3.97 19.17 -32.33
C ASN A 43 3.07 18.08 -31.74
N MET A 44 2.15 18.48 -30.87
CA MET A 44 1.25 17.55 -30.16
C MET A 44 0.34 16.76 -31.10
N ARG A 45 -0.09 17.36 -32.23
CA ARG A 45 -0.98 16.69 -33.20
C ARG A 45 -0.28 15.58 -33.97
N ARG A 46 0.98 15.79 -34.34
CA ARG A 46 1.81 14.79 -35.04
C ARG A 46 2.60 13.90 -34.07
N ASN A 47 2.56 14.20 -32.78
CA ASN A 47 3.32 13.55 -31.73
C ASN A 47 4.82 13.47 -32.03
N VAL A 48 5.40 14.59 -32.50
CA VAL A 48 6.82 14.73 -32.79
C VAL A 48 7.45 15.84 -31.96
N ILE A 49 8.71 15.67 -31.57
CA ILE A 49 9.52 16.69 -30.89
C ILE A 49 10.62 17.20 -31.82
N TYR A 50 10.96 18.47 -31.66
CA TYR A 50 12.06 19.11 -32.38
C TYR A 50 13.12 19.54 -31.37
N VAL A 51 14.31 18.99 -31.54
CA VAL A 51 15.43 19.18 -30.61
C VAL A 51 16.64 19.77 -31.32
N ALA A 52 17.44 20.55 -30.62
CA ALA A 52 18.68 21.10 -31.15
C ALA A 52 19.83 20.89 -30.18
N SER A 53 21.04 20.80 -30.73
CA SER A 53 22.25 20.73 -29.90
C SER A 53 22.47 22.11 -29.30
N TYR A 54 22.92 22.19 -28.05
CA TYR A 54 23.38 23.47 -27.48
C TYR A 54 24.56 24.06 -28.30
N ASP A 55 25.35 23.20 -28.95
CA ASP A 55 26.43 23.59 -29.86
C ASP A 55 25.97 23.78 -31.33
N CYS A 56 24.66 23.99 -31.56
CA CYS A 56 24.15 24.19 -32.90
C CYS A 56 24.60 25.56 -33.45
N ALA A 57 25.33 25.57 -34.56
CA ALA A 57 25.77 26.79 -35.23
C ALA A 57 24.61 27.64 -35.83
N GLY A 58 23.36 27.20 -35.67
CA GLY A 58 22.18 27.88 -36.20
C GLY A 58 21.97 27.75 -37.70
N VAL A 59 22.89 27.12 -38.44
CA VAL A 59 22.88 27.02 -39.90
C VAL A 59 22.66 25.57 -40.36
N ALA A 60 21.73 25.36 -41.30
CA ALA A 60 21.44 24.06 -41.92
C ALA A 60 22.34 23.79 -43.13
N TYR A 61 22.38 22.54 -43.56
CA TYR A 61 22.90 22.21 -44.89
C TYR A 61 21.95 22.72 -45.99
N SER A 62 22.45 22.82 -47.23
CA SER A 62 21.74 23.42 -48.39
C SER A 62 20.36 22.81 -48.70
N SER A 63 20.08 21.60 -48.21
CA SER A 63 18.82 20.87 -48.38
C SER A 63 17.84 21.02 -47.20
N GLY A 64 18.12 21.90 -46.23
CA GLY A 64 17.32 22.00 -45.01
C GLY A 64 17.54 20.82 -44.05
N ILE A 65 18.59 20.02 -44.26
CA ILE A 65 18.97 18.93 -43.36
C ILE A 65 19.59 19.51 -42.07
N PRO A 66 19.34 18.91 -40.89
CA PRO A 66 19.93 19.36 -39.64
C PRO A 66 21.47 19.34 -39.72
N CYS A 67 22.13 20.27 -39.01
CA CYS A 67 23.59 20.26 -38.94
C CYS A 67 24.11 18.99 -38.24
N SER A 68 25.38 18.63 -38.46
CA SER A 68 25.98 17.40 -37.91
C SER A 68 25.82 17.24 -36.39
N ARG A 69 25.89 18.35 -35.64
CA ARG A 69 25.67 18.37 -34.18
C ARG A 69 24.24 17.99 -33.80
N CYS A 70 23.23 18.47 -34.55
CA CYS A 70 21.83 18.14 -34.31
C CYS A 70 21.49 16.72 -34.78
N SER A 71 22.06 16.26 -35.90
CA SER A 71 21.83 14.89 -36.39
C SER A 71 22.32 13.80 -35.42
N GLY A 72 23.34 14.11 -34.60
CA GLY A 72 23.86 13.17 -33.59
C GLY A 72 23.03 13.06 -32.28
N LEU A 73 21.87 13.70 -32.18
CA LEU A 73 21.10 13.75 -30.92
C LEU A 73 20.22 12.53 -30.66
N GLU A 74 20.07 11.61 -31.62
CA GLU A 74 19.19 10.44 -31.50
C GLU A 74 19.44 9.63 -30.22
N SER A 75 20.70 9.34 -29.92
CA SER A 75 21.09 8.59 -28.72
C SER A 75 20.73 9.32 -27.40
N LYS A 76 20.78 10.66 -27.38
CA LYS A 76 20.41 11.46 -26.22
C LYS A 76 18.90 11.47 -26.04
N VAL A 77 18.14 11.59 -27.13
CA VAL A 77 16.68 11.51 -27.09
C VAL A 77 16.22 10.12 -26.66
N GLN A 78 16.92 9.07 -27.09
CA GLN A 78 16.61 7.71 -26.67
C GLN A 78 16.72 7.54 -25.15
N LYS A 79 17.68 8.18 -24.48
CA LYS A 79 17.76 8.19 -23.00
C LYS A 79 16.54 8.85 -22.34
N VAL A 80 15.99 9.90 -22.98
CA VAL A 80 14.77 10.57 -22.50
C VAL A 80 13.54 9.68 -22.69
N VAL A 81 13.48 8.94 -23.81
CA VAL A 81 12.46 7.92 -24.04
C VAL A 81 12.53 6.82 -22.98
N GLU A 82 13.72 6.29 -22.70
CA GLU A 82 13.94 5.30 -21.64
C GLU A 82 13.53 5.83 -20.27
N HIS A 83 13.82 7.10 -19.96
CA HIS A 83 13.39 7.76 -18.73
C HIS A 83 11.86 7.87 -18.63
N ALA A 84 11.19 8.27 -19.71
CA ALA A 84 9.73 8.37 -19.76
C ALA A 84 9.02 7.01 -19.65
N MET A 85 9.70 5.92 -20.03
CA MET A 85 9.19 4.55 -19.91
C MET A 85 9.45 3.91 -18.54
N LYS A 86 10.38 4.46 -17.73
CA LYS A 86 10.67 3.92 -16.39
C LYS A 86 9.43 4.06 -15.49
N PRO A 87 9.14 3.05 -14.65
CA PRO A 87 8.16 3.20 -13.57
C PRO A 87 8.53 4.37 -12.65
N ALA A 88 7.54 5.14 -12.24
CA ALA A 88 7.74 6.36 -11.47
C ALA A 88 8.43 6.11 -10.12
N GLU A 89 8.29 4.91 -9.54
CA GLU A 89 8.94 4.52 -8.29
C GLU A 89 10.47 4.40 -8.41
N LYS A 90 10.96 4.18 -9.64
CA LYS A 90 12.40 4.05 -9.95
C LYS A 90 13.05 5.38 -10.35
N ILE A 91 12.28 6.44 -10.51
CA ILE A 91 12.78 7.76 -10.89
C ILE A 91 12.96 8.59 -9.63
N ARG A 92 14.20 8.99 -9.36
CA ARG A 92 14.53 9.98 -8.34
C ARG A 92 15.48 10.98 -8.96
N PRO A 93 15.22 12.29 -8.82
CA PRO A 93 14.13 12.92 -8.06
C PRO A 93 12.76 12.97 -8.80
N HIS A 94 11.64 12.99 -8.06
CA HIS A 94 10.29 12.93 -8.64
C HIS A 94 9.88 14.13 -9.49
N HIS A 95 10.56 15.28 -9.36
CA HIS A 95 10.27 16.43 -10.22
C HIS A 95 10.63 16.15 -11.68
N GLU A 96 11.49 15.17 -11.96
CA GLU A 96 11.86 14.73 -13.32
C GLU A 96 10.84 13.77 -13.96
N CYS A 97 9.75 13.44 -13.26
CA CYS A 97 8.70 12.57 -13.81
C CYS A 97 7.84 13.31 -14.83
N SER A 98 7.36 12.58 -15.84
CA SER A 98 6.24 13.03 -16.67
C SER A 98 4.93 13.08 -15.88
N VAL A 99 3.95 13.82 -16.40
CA VAL A 99 2.60 13.91 -15.80
C VAL A 99 1.99 12.52 -15.60
N LYS A 100 2.12 11.63 -16.60
CA LYS A 100 1.64 10.26 -16.50
C LYS A 100 2.28 9.51 -15.33
N GLN A 101 3.61 9.58 -15.21
CA GLN A 101 4.35 8.94 -14.11
C GLN A 101 3.92 9.49 -12.73
N LEU A 102 3.65 10.80 -12.62
CA LEU A 102 3.13 11.39 -11.39
C LEU A 102 1.71 10.90 -11.07
N LEU A 103 0.82 10.82 -12.06
CA LEU A 103 -0.55 10.28 -11.88
C LEU A 103 -0.53 8.80 -11.50
N ASP A 104 0.36 8.02 -12.10
CA ASP A 104 0.57 6.61 -11.75
C ASP A 104 1.04 6.48 -10.28
N THR A 105 1.93 7.38 -9.85
CA THR A 105 2.41 7.46 -8.46
C THR A 105 1.28 7.79 -7.49
N ILE A 106 0.45 8.79 -7.80
CA ILE A 106 -0.72 9.15 -6.99
C ILE A 106 -1.66 7.95 -6.86
N THR A 107 -2.00 7.31 -7.98
CA THR A 107 -2.86 6.12 -8.02
C THR A 107 -2.29 4.98 -7.18
N HIS A 108 -0.97 4.75 -7.25
CA HIS A 108 -0.29 3.75 -6.43
C HIS A 108 -0.45 4.05 -4.93
N PHE A 109 -0.19 5.29 -4.52
CA PHE A 109 -0.31 5.69 -3.12
C PHE A 109 -1.75 5.67 -2.61
N GLU A 110 -2.74 6.01 -3.43
CA GLU A 110 -4.15 5.87 -3.07
C GLU A 110 -4.53 4.42 -2.80
N LYS A 111 -4.11 3.49 -3.66
CA LYS A 111 -4.32 2.05 -3.45
C LYS A 111 -3.66 1.58 -2.16
N LYS A 112 -2.42 1.99 -1.90
CA LYS A 112 -1.69 1.67 -0.67
C LYS A 112 -2.39 2.23 0.57
N MET A 113 -2.82 3.48 0.52
CA MET A 113 -3.56 4.13 1.60
C MET A 113 -4.88 3.39 1.90
N ASN A 114 -5.63 2.99 0.86
CA ASN A 114 -6.87 2.24 1.03
C ASN A 114 -6.62 0.85 1.63
N ALA A 115 -5.56 0.17 1.21
CA ALA A 115 -5.16 -1.10 1.81
C ALA A 115 -4.80 -0.97 3.30
N GLU A 116 -4.03 0.06 3.67
CA GLU A 116 -3.69 0.31 5.08
C GLU A 116 -4.91 0.74 5.91
N ARG A 117 -5.82 1.55 5.35
CA ARG A 117 -7.11 1.87 6.00
C ARG A 117 -7.93 0.62 6.29
N PHE A 118 -7.99 -0.31 5.34
CA PHE A 118 -8.67 -1.59 5.50
C PHE A 118 -8.04 -2.43 6.62
N LYS A 119 -6.70 -2.57 6.62
CA LYS A 119 -5.96 -3.27 7.69
C LYS A 119 -6.23 -2.64 9.05
N HIS A 120 -6.14 -1.31 9.16
CA HIS A 120 -6.40 -0.58 10.40
C HIS A 120 -7.81 -0.86 10.94
N ARG A 121 -8.84 -0.82 10.08
CA ARG A 121 -10.22 -1.15 10.46
C ARG A 121 -10.34 -2.57 11.00
N ASN A 122 -9.71 -3.55 10.35
CA ASN A 122 -9.74 -4.95 10.80
C ASN A 122 -9.04 -5.10 12.16
N THR A 123 -7.86 -4.51 12.34
CA THR A 123 -7.15 -4.52 13.62
C THR A 123 -8.00 -3.89 14.73
N LYS A 124 -8.67 -2.76 14.47
CA LYS A 124 -9.58 -2.11 15.43
C LYS A 124 -10.75 -3.02 15.83
N LEU A 125 -11.33 -3.75 14.88
CA LEU A 125 -12.40 -4.71 15.16
C LEU A 125 -11.89 -5.90 15.98
N THR A 126 -10.72 -6.45 15.64
CA THR A 126 -10.06 -7.53 16.39
C THR A 126 -9.76 -7.08 17.82
N LEU A 127 -9.21 -5.89 18.01
CA LEU A 127 -8.95 -5.31 19.33
C LEU A 127 -10.24 -5.17 20.15
N LYS A 128 -11.32 -4.64 19.54
CA LYS A 128 -12.62 -4.52 20.21
C LYS A 128 -13.19 -5.87 20.63
N ARG A 129 -13.02 -6.92 19.81
CA ARG A 129 -13.42 -8.30 20.14
C ARG A 129 -12.59 -8.85 21.30
N ALA A 130 -11.27 -8.67 21.27
CA ALA A 130 -10.37 -9.08 22.34
C ALA A 130 -10.72 -8.38 23.67
N GLN A 131 -10.93 -7.07 23.66
CA GLN A 131 -11.36 -6.30 24.83
C GLN A 131 -12.69 -6.79 25.40
N LYS A 132 -13.68 -7.08 24.54
CA LYS A 132 -14.95 -7.69 24.97
C LYS A 132 -14.74 -9.08 25.59
N CYS A 133 -13.81 -9.87 25.05
CA CYS A 133 -13.47 -11.18 25.59
C CYS A 133 -12.86 -11.07 26.98
N VAL A 134 -11.86 -10.19 27.14
CA VAL A 134 -11.22 -9.88 28.43
C VAL A 134 -12.25 -9.39 29.45
N ALA A 135 -13.16 -8.49 29.06
CA ALA A 135 -14.22 -8.00 29.95
C ALA A 135 -15.13 -9.13 30.44
N LYS A 136 -15.49 -10.09 29.56
CA LYS A 136 -16.29 -11.26 29.94
C LYS A 136 -15.53 -12.18 30.91
N TYR A 137 -14.25 -12.45 30.67
CA TYR A 137 -13.44 -13.24 31.61
C TYR A 137 -13.30 -12.55 32.95
N LYS A 138 -13.05 -11.23 32.97
CA LYS A 138 -13.05 -10.43 34.21
C LYS A 138 -14.37 -10.53 34.96
N ALA A 139 -15.50 -10.53 34.26
CA ALA A 139 -16.81 -10.71 34.87
C ALA A 139 -17.00 -12.10 35.50
N ILE A 140 -16.53 -13.17 34.82
CA ILE A 140 -16.54 -14.54 35.38
C ILE A 140 -15.66 -14.62 36.62
N ILE A 141 -14.41 -14.16 36.54
CA ILE A 141 -13.46 -14.19 37.67
C ILE A 141 -14.01 -13.40 38.86
N SER A 142 -14.53 -12.19 38.61
CA SER A 142 -15.14 -11.36 39.65
C SER A 142 -16.37 -12.01 40.29
N PHE A 143 -17.21 -12.69 39.50
CA PHE A 143 -18.37 -13.43 40.02
C PHE A 143 -17.93 -14.63 40.87
N VAL A 144 -16.97 -15.42 40.38
CA VAL A 144 -16.39 -16.56 41.10
C VAL A 144 -15.73 -16.12 42.41
N GLY A 145 -15.00 -15.01 42.41
CA GLY A 145 -14.34 -14.50 43.62
C GLY A 145 -15.30 -13.97 44.69
N LYS A 146 -16.53 -13.60 44.31
CA LYS A 146 -17.54 -13.04 45.23
C LYS A 146 -18.54 -14.07 45.77
N HIS A 147 -18.68 -15.22 45.12
CA HIS A 147 -19.69 -16.20 45.46
C HIS A 147 -19.07 -17.58 45.62
N GLN A 148 -19.49 -18.31 46.66
CA GLN A 148 -19.18 -19.73 46.74
C GLN A 148 -20.08 -20.48 45.76
N ILE A 149 -19.48 -21.02 44.70
CA ILE A 149 -20.21 -21.71 43.63
C ILE A 149 -20.05 -23.22 43.84
N PRO A 150 -21.12 -23.96 44.19
CA PRO A 150 -21.04 -25.41 44.37
C PRO A 150 -20.61 -26.10 43.08
N GLY A 151 -19.60 -26.98 43.18
CA GLY A 151 -19.13 -27.77 42.03
C GLY A 151 -18.53 -26.93 40.90
N LEU A 152 -17.92 -25.78 41.19
CA LEU A 152 -17.33 -24.89 40.19
C LEU A 152 -16.40 -25.61 39.20
N GLN A 153 -15.52 -26.49 39.70
CA GLN A 153 -14.61 -27.29 38.88
C GLN A 153 -15.38 -28.10 37.83
N ARG A 154 -16.46 -28.78 38.24
CA ARG A 154 -17.32 -29.56 37.33
C ARG A 154 -18.02 -28.69 36.28
N ILE A 155 -18.42 -27.46 36.65
CA ILE A 155 -18.99 -26.50 35.69
C ILE A 155 -17.96 -26.16 34.61
N PHE A 156 -16.71 -25.87 34.99
CA PHE A 156 -15.65 -25.56 34.03
C PHE A 156 -15.24 -26.76 33.16
N VAL A 157 -15.15 -27.96 33.73
CA VAL A 157 -14.91 -29.19 32.95
C VAL A 157 -16.03 -29.40 31.94
N THR A 158 -17.29 -29.30 32.38
CA THR A 158 -18.45 -29.43 31.48
C THR A 158 -18.46 -28.34 30.41
N ALA A 159 -18.12 -27.11 30.77
CA ALA A 159 -18.02 -25.99 29.85
C ALA A 159 -16.95 -26.21 28.79
N PHE A 160 -15.79 -26.75 29.18
CA PHE A 160 -14.70 -27.09 28.27
C PHE A 160 -15.11 -28.19 27.30
N SER A 161 -15.59 -29.33 27.80
CA SER A 161 -16.00 -30.47 26.96
C SER A 161 -17.14 -30.14 25.98
N ASN A 162 -18.01 -29.21 26.34
CA ASN A 162 -19.14 -28.79 25.51
C ASN A 162 -18.92 -27.45 24.78
N CYS A 163 -17.70 -26.91 24.77
CA CYS A 163 -17.36 -25.63 24.13
C CYS A 163 -18.33 -24.47 24.50
N TRP A 164 -18.67 -24.33 25.78
CA TRP A 164 -19.61 -23.29 26.23
C TRP A 164 -19.04 -21.89 26.02
N SER A 165 -19.89 -20.98 25.56
CA SER A 165 -19.53 -19.55 25.51
C SER A 165 -19.38 -18.95 26.92
N ASN A 166 -18.55 -17.92 27.07
CA ASN A 166 -18.36 -17.21 28.35
C ASN A 166 -19.70 -16.77 28.99
N ASN A 167 -20.69 -16.38 28.19
CA ASN A 167 -22.02 -16.01 28.70
C ASN A 167 -22.78 -17.22 29.27
N LYS A 168 -22.65 -18.39 28.62
CA LYS A 168 -23.25 -19.63 29.09
C LYS A 168 -22.58 -20.12 30.38
N ILE A 169 -21.25 -20.03 30.46
CA ILE A 169 -20.51 -20.31 31.70
C ILE A 169 -21.03 -19.43 32.84
N LEU A 170 -21.06 -18.10 32.65
CA LEU A 170 -21.56 -17.17 33.65
C LEU A 170 -23.02 -17.44 34.04
N LYS A 171 -23.88 -17.80 33.07
CA LYS A 171 -25.27 -18.19 33.34
C LYS A 171 -25.35 -19.43 34.23
N HIS A 172 -24.58 -20.48 33.95
CA HIS A 172 -24.58 -21.70 34.75
C HIS A 172 -23.95 -21.49 36.12
N CYS A 173 -22.93 -20.64 36.25
CA CYS A 173 -22.40 -20.19 37.55
C CYS A 173 -23.50 -19.54 38.40
N LYS A 174 -24.31 -18.63 37.82
CA LYS A 174 -25.45 -18.00 38.51
C LYS A 174 -26.54 -19.01 38.90
N LEU A 175 -26.90 -19.91 38.00
CA LEU A 175 -27.88 -20.95 38.31
C LEU A 175 -27.39 -21.90 39.41
N ALA A 176 -26.09 -22.19 39.47
CA ALA A 176 -25.50 -23.02 40.52
C ALA A 176 -25.52 -22.31 41.88
N THR A 177 -25.24 -21.00 41.94
CA THR A 177 -25.35 -20.22 43.18
C THR A 177 -26.79 -20.15 43.70
N GLU A 178 -27.77 -20.18 42.81
CA GLU A 178 -29.20 -20.22 43.16
C GLU A 178 -29.70 -21.64 43.51
N GLY A 179 -28.84 -22.67 43.47
CA GLY A 179 -29.24 -24.07 43.67
C GLY A 179 -30.10 -24.63 42.53
N LYS A 180 -30.20 -23.94 41.39
CA LYS A 180 -31.01 -24.36 40.23
C LYS A 180 -30.23 -25.20 39.22
N TYR A 181 -28.91 -25.27 39.34
CA TYR A 181 -28.06 -26.06 38.47
C TYR A 181 -27.08 -26.90 39.28
N HIS A 182 -27.13 -28.21 39.05
CA HIS A 182 -26.26 -29.20 39.68
C HIS A 182 -25.49 -29.95 38.59
N PRO A 183 -24.17 -29.74 38.44
CA PRO A 183 -23.39 -30.46 37.46
C PRO A 183 -23.35 -31.96 37.80
N LYS A 184 -23.82 -32.81 36.86
CA LYS A 184 -24.02 -34.26 37.09
C LYS A 184 -22.73 -35.09 37.03
N ASN A 185 -21.71 -34.61 36.34
CA ASN A 185 -20.48 -35.36 36.12
C ASN A 185 -19.53 -35.12 37.29
N TYR A 186 -19.45 -36.08 38.21
CA TYR A 186 -18.46 -36.10 39.29
C TYR A 186 -17.08 -36.45 38.71
N THR A 187 -16.07 -35.65 39.04
CA THR A 187 -14.67 -35.96 38.69
C THR A 187 -14.17 -37.14 39.52
N GLN A 188 -13.02 -37.72 39.14
CA GLN A 188 -12.38 -38.72 40.00
C GLN A 188 -12.02 -38.11 41.35
N ASP A 189 -11.49 -36.88 41.37
CA ASP A 189 -11.26 -36.12 42.61
C ASP A 189 -12.52 -36.03 43.48
N ASP A 190 -13.70 -35.75 42.91
CA ASP A 190 -14.95 -35.69 43.69
C ASP A 190 -15.30 -37.05 44.33
N LYS A 191 -14.99 -38.15 43.65
CA LYS A 191 -15.19 -39.51 44.16
C LYS A 191 -14.18 -39.85 45.24
N ASP A 192 -12.90 -39.52 45.01
CA ASP A 192 -11.83 -39.78 45.97
C ASP A 192 -12.04 -38.96 47.26
N LEU A 193 -12.47 -37.70 47.13
CA LEU A 193 -12.84 -36.86 48.28
C LEU A 193 -14.03 -37.44 49.04
N ALA A 194 -15.02 -38.00 48.33
CA ALA A 194 -16.16 -38.64 48.97
C ALA A 194 -15.71 -39.88 49.76
N VAL A 195 -14.82 -40.72 49.21
CA VAL A 195 -14.26 -41.88 49.92
C VAL A 195 -13.55 -41.43 51.21
N TYR A 196 -12.69 -40.42 51.13
CA TYR A 196 -11.97 -39.90 52.31
C TYR A 196 -12.86 -39.31 53.41
N VAL A 197 -14.08 -38.87 53.10
CA VAL A 197 -15.01 -38.28 54.09
C VAL A 197 -15.85 -39.36 54.78
N TYR A 198 -16.04 -40.53 54.17
CA TYR A 198 -16.88 -41.61 54.70
C TYR A 198 -16.09 -42.79 55.30
N GLU A 199 -14.77 -42.79 55.18
CA GLU A 199 -13.85 -43.64 55.95
C GLU A 199 -13.44 -42.98 57.28
#